data_AF-A0A9E1JBA8-F1
#
_entry.id   AF-A0A9E1JBA8-F1
#
_cell.length_a   1.000
_cell.length_b   1.000
_cell.length_c   1.000
_cell.angle_alpha   90.00
_cell.angle_beta   90.00
_cell.angle_gamma   90.00
#
_symmetry.space_group_name_H-M   'P 1'
#
loop_
_entity.id
_entity.type
_entity.pdbx_description
1 polymer ?
#
loop_
_entity_poly.entity_id
_entity_poly.type
_entity_poly.pdbx_seq_one_letter_code
_entity_poly.pdbx_strand_id
1 'polypeptide(L)'
;FIALYLLMARVALPRVADVLETRHGRIADDLDQAAQLKSQAETVIAEYEAALAKARGDAQATIAQAGLEATAAADKRNAEIAEALAAEAAAAAARIDAAKTEALAELRGVATELAQAAAERLLGAEVAAGDVEQAVDAAIQDNAGRS
;
A
#
# COMPACT_ATOMS: atom_id res chain seq x y z
N PHE A 1 -50.85 73.41 50.13
CA PHE A 1 -50.29 73.16 48.79
C PHE A 1 -48.76 73.03 48.81
N ILE A 2 -48.03 74.01 49.36
CA ILE A 2 -46.55 73.99 49.43
C ILE A 2 -45.99 72.79 50.24
N ALA A 3 -46.58 72.46 51.39
CA ALA A 3 -46.14 71.30 52.20
C ALA A 3 -46.31 69.96 51.47
N LEU A 4 -47.41 69.79 50.71
CA LEU A 4 -47.65 68.61 49.88
C LEU A 4 -46.65 68.53 48.71
N TYR A 5 -46.33 69.67 48.10
CA TYR A 5 -45.31 69.78 47.05
C TYR A 5 -43.92 69.39 47.57
N LEU A 6 -43.52 69.90 48.73
CA LEU A 6 -42.24 69.55 49.36
C LEU A 6 -42.19 68.07 49.74
N LEU A 7 -43.29 67.49 50.24
CA LEU A 7 -43.38 66.05 50.54
C LEU A 7 -43.23 65.21 49.26
N MET A 8 -43.93 65.57 48.18
CA MET A 8 -43.83 64.89 46.89
C MET A 8 -42.43 65.03 46.29
N ALA A 9 -41.83 66.21 46.37
CA ALA A 9 -40.46 66.43 45.87
C ALA A 9 -39.42 65.64 46.68
N ARG A 10 -39.62 65.49 48.00
CA ARG A 10 -38.69 64.78 48.89
C ARG A 10 -38.86 63.25 48.84
N VAL A 11 -40.02 62.73 48.44
CA VAL A 11 -40.32 61.28 48.52
C VAL A 11 -40.64 60.65 47.16
N ALA A 12 -41.44 61.30 46.31
CA ALA A 12 -41.85 60.72 45.03
C ALA A 12 -40.76 60.84 43.96
N LEU A 13 -40.07 61.99 43.86
CA LEU A 13 -38.94 62.18 42.93
C LEU A 13 -37.78 61.20 43.16
N PRO A 14 -37.25 61.00 44.39
CA PRO A 14 -36.16 60.05 44.59
C PRO A 14 -36.60 58.61 44.26
N ARG A 15 -37.82 58.20 44.59
CA ARG A 15 -38.32 56.86 44.22
C ARG A 15 -38.39 56.64 42.71
N VAL A 16 -38.76 57.67 41.94
CA VAL A 16 -38.77 57.59 40.47
C VAL A 16 -37.35 57.55 39.91
N ALA A 17 -36.44 58.37 40.46
CA ALA A 17 -35.03 58.36 40.09
C ALA A 17 -34.38 56.98 40.35
N ASP A 18 -34.62 56.38 41.51
CA ASP A 18 -34.11 55.05 41.88
C ASP A 18 -34.58 53.95 40.91
N VAL A 19 -35.84 54.02 40.47
CA VAL A 19 -36.40 53.05 39.50
C VAL A 19 -35.80 53.24 38.10
N LEU A 20 -35.59 54.49 37.66
CA LEU A 20 -34.91 54.76 36.39
C LEU A 20 -33.46 54.28 36.43
N GLU A 21 -32.74 54.56 37.50
CA GLU A 21 -31.34 54.14 37.68
C GLU A 21 -31.23 52.61 37.69
N THR A 22 -32.10 51.93 38.44
CA THR A 22 -32.14 50.46 38.46
C THR A 22 -32.39 49.87 37.06
N ARG A 23 -33.29 50.49 36.28
CA ARG A 23 -33.56 50.04 34.90
C ARG A 23 -32.38 50.30 33.99
N HIS A 24 -31.74 51.46 34.09
CA HIS A 24 -30.56 51.78 33.30
C HIS A 24 -29.39 50.85 33.62
N GLY A 25 -29.11 50.61 34.90
CA GLY A 25 -28.11 49.63 35.32
C GLY A 25 -28.40 48.25 34.75
N ARG A 26 -29.64 47.75 34.89
CA ARG A 26 -30.00 46.43 34.36
C ARG A 26 -29.88 46.34 32.83
N ILE A 27 -30.27 47.38 32.10
CA ILE A 27 -30.13 47.41 30.62
C ILE A 27 -28.65 47.43 30.23
N ALA A 28 -27.81 48.20 30.93
CA ALA A 28 -26.37 48.23 30.69
C ALA A 28 -25.74 46.85 30.95
N ASP A 29 -26.07 46.23 32.08
CA ASP A 29 -25.60 44.89 32.45
C ASP A 29 -26.04 43.83 31.41
N ASP A 30 -27.31 43.87 30.98
CA ASP A 30 -27.84 42.94 29.97
C ASP A 30 -27.12 43.13 28.61
N LEU A 31 -26.83 44.38 28.22
CA LEU A 31 -26.11 44.70 26.98
C LEU A 31 -24.64 44.24 27.03
N ASP A 32 -23.97 44.47 28.16
CA ASP A 32 -22.58 44.04 28.36
C ASP A 32 -22.47 42.52 28.37
N GLN A 33 -23.40 41.83 29.03
CA GLN A 33 -23.49 40.36 28.99
C GLN A 33 -23.75 39.86 27.57
N ALA A 34 -24.68 40.48 26.83
CA ALA A 34 -24.96 40.10 25.45
C ALA A 34 -23.74 40.29 24.54
N ALA A 35 -23.00 41.40 24.71
CA ALA A 35 -21.77 41.65 23.96
C ALA A 35 -20.68 40.62 24.29
N GLN A 36 -20.52 40.27 25.57
CA GLN A 36 -19.57 39.26 26.01
C GLN A 36 -19.92 37.87 25.45
N LEU A 37 -21.18 37.46 25.55
CA LEU A 37 -21.67 36.18 25.00
C LEU A 37 -21.49 36.12 23.50
N LYS A 38 -21.75 37.22 22.78
CA LYS A 38 -21.51 37.31 21.34
C LYS A 38 -20.03 37.11 21.01
N SER A 39 -19.14 37.82 21.70
CA SER A 39 -17.70 37.69 21.50
C SER A 39 -17.18 36.28 21.80
N GLN A 40 -17.69 35.64 22.86
CA GLN A 40 -17.37 34.25 23.18
C GLN A 40 -17.86 33.30 22.08
N ALA A 41 -19.09 33.49 21.58
CA ALA A 41 -19.64 32.68 20.50
C ALA A 41 -18.81 32.82 19.21
N GLU A 42 -18.42 34.05 18.84
CA GLU A 42 -17.55 34.30 17.68
C GLU A 42 -16.19 33.61 17.84
N THR A 43 -15.61 33.64 19.04
CA THR A 43 -14.35 32.95 19.35
C THR A 43 -14.48 31.44 19.20
N VAL A 44 -15.53 30.85 19.78
CA VAL A 44 -15.79 29.41 19.70
C VAL A 44 -16.02 28.96 18.25
N ILE A 45 -16.73 29.76 17.45
CA ILE A 45 -16.94 29.48 16.02
C ILE A 45 -15.59 29.50 15.29
N ALA A 46 -14.75 30.51 15.52
CA ALA A 46 -13.44 30.60 14.88
C ALA A 46 -12.53 29.41 15.26
N GLU A 47 -12.50 29.03 16.53
CA GLU A 47 -11.75 27.86 17.00
C GLU A 47 -12.28 26.56 16.39
N TYR A 48 -13.60 26.40 16.30
CA TYR A 48 -14.23 25.24 15.69
C TYR A 48 -13.91 25.13 14.20
N GLU A 49 -14.01 26.24 13.46
CA GLU A 49 -13.66 26.29 12.04
C GLU A 49 -12.17 25.98 11.82
N ALA A 50 -11.28 26.51 12.65
CA ALA A 50 -9.86 26.21 12.60
C ALA A 50 -9.57 24.73 12.90
N ALA A 51 -10.23 24.16 13.92
CA ALA A 51 -10.11 22.75 14.26
C ALA A 51 -10.60 21.85 13.12
N LEU A 52 -11.72 22.22 12.47
CA LEU A 52 -12.26 21.49 11.33
C LEU A 52 -11.33 21.56 10.12
N ALA A 53 -10.77 22.74 9.82
CA ALA A 53 -9.81 22.92 8.74
C ALA A 53 -8.53 22.10 8.98
N LYS A 54 -8.01 22.12 10.22
CA LYS A 54 -6.87 21.30 10.61
C LYS A 54 -7.17 19.82 10.48
N ALA A 55 -8.28 19.33 11.03
CA ALA A 55 -8.66 17.92 10.94
C ALA A 55 -8.81 17.45 9.48
N ARG A 56 -9.37 18.28 8.60
CA ARG A 56 -9.44 18.00 7.15
C ARG A 56 -8.06 17.94 6.52
N GLY A 57 -7.17 18.87 6.87
CA GLY A 57 -5.78 18.88 6.40
C GLY A 57 -5.01 17.64 6.83
N ASP A 58 -5.09 17.29 8.13
CA ASP A 58 -4.44 16.11 8.70
C ASP A 58 -4.98 14.81 8.06
N ALA A 59 -6.29 14.73 7.82
CA ALA A 59 -6.89 13.59 7.13
C ALA A 59 -6.40 13.45 5.68
N GLN A 60 -6.35 14.55 4.93
CA GLN A 60 -5.83 14.54 3.55
C GLN A 60 -4.35 14.14 3.51
N ALA A 61 -3.53 14.67 4.43
CA ALA A 61 -2.12 14.30 4.55
C ALA A 61 -1.96 12.81 4.88
N THR A 62 -2.78 12.28 5.80
CA THR A 62 -2.77 10.86 6.17
C THR A 62 -3.13 9.97 4.98
N ILE A 63 -4.17 10.34 4.22
CA ILE A 63 -4.58 9.58 3.02
C ILE A 63 -3.48 9.61 1.96
N ALA A 64 -2.87 10.76 1.71
CA ALA A 64 -1.77 10.89 0.75
C ALA A 64 -0.56 10.03 1.16
N GLN A 65 -0.17 10.09 2.44
CA GLN A 65 0.92 9.29 2.98
C GLN A 65 0.64 7.79 2.87
N ALA A 66 -0.56 7.34 3.24
CA ALA A 66 -0.96 5.94 3.10
C ALA A 66 -0.95 5.47 1.63
N GLY A 67 -1.34 6.33 0.69
CA GLY A 67 -1.27 6.03 -0.74
C GLY A 67 0.16 5.85 -1.26
N LEU A 68 1.08 6.70 -0.80
CA LEU A 68 2.51 6.59 -1.14
C LEU A 68 3.12 5.30 -0.55
N GLU A 69 2.82 5.00 0.71
CA GLU A 69 3.30 3.79 1.38
C GLU A 69 2.75 2.51 0.72
N ALA A 70 1.46 2.50 0.35
CA ALA A 70 0.85 1.38 -0.35
C ALA A 70 1.50 1.14 -1.72
N THR A 71 1.77 2.21 -2.47
CA THR A 71 2.45 2.12 -3.78
C THR A 71 3.87 1.57 -3.59
N ALA A 72 4.63 2.11 -2.65
CA ALA A 72 5.99 1.65 -2.37
C ALA A 72 6.03 0.18 -1.92
N ALA A 73 5.07 -0.25 -1.09
CA ALA A 73 4.95 -1.64 -0.68
C ALA A 73 4.60 -2.57 -1.84
N ALA A 74 3.70 -2.14 -2.73
CA ALA A 74 3.33 -2.89 -3.93
C ALA A 74 4.52 -3.03 -4.89
N ASP A 75 5.26 -1.95 -5.15
CA ASP A 75 6.43 -1.97 -6.02
C ASP A 75 7.52 -2.90 -5.47
N LYS A 76 7.82 -2.80 -4.16
CA LYS A 76 8.75 -3.71 -3.50
C LYS A 76 8.30 -5.16 -3.64
N ARG A 77 7.02 -5.45 -3.40
CA ARG A 77 6.51 -6.81 -3.46
C ARG A 77 6.54 -7.37 -4.88
N ASN A 78 6.24 -6.55 -5.88
CA ASN A 78 6.33 -6.90 -7.28
C ASN A 78 7.78 -7.21 -7.68
N ALA A 79 8.75 -6.42 -7.21
CA ALA A 79 10.17 -6.68 -7.45
C ALA A 79 10.62 -8.01 -6.83
N GLU A 80 10.25 -8.28 -5.57
CA GLU A 80 10.54 -9.56 -4.89
C GLU A 80 9.94 -10.76 -5.64
N ILE A 81 8.68 -10.65 -6.09
CA ILE A 81 8.02 -11.72 -6.85
C ILE A 81 8.70 -11.92 -8.20
N ALA A 82 9.06 -10.85 -8.90
CA ALA A 82 9.74 -10.94 -10.19
C ALA A 82 11.11 -11.63 -10.05
N GLU A 83 11.87 -11.30 -9.00
CA GLU A 83 13.15 -11.95 -8.70
C GLU A 83 12.98 -13.43 -8.38
N ALA A 84 12.01 -13.77 -7.51
CA ALA A 84 11.71 -15.16 -7.16
C ALA A 84 11.29 -15.98 -8.39
N LEU A 85 10.43 -15.42 -9.25
CA LEU A 85 9.97 -16.09 -10.46
C LEU A 85 11.10 -16.30 -11.47
N ALA A 86 12.00 -15.32 -11.62
CA ALA A 86 13.17 -15.45 -12.47
C ALA A 86 14.13 -16.54 -11.96
N ALA A 87 14.35 -16.62 -10.65
CA ALA A 87 15.15 -17.68 -10.04
C ALA A 87 14.51 -19.06 -10.22
N GLU A 88 13.20 -19.18 -10.05
CA GLU A 88 12.47 -20.43 -10.25
C GLU A 88 12.50 -20.88 -11.71
N ALA A 89 12.31 -19.95 -12.65
CA ALA A 89 12.42 -20.24 -14.09
C ALA A 89 13.82 -20.72 -14.47
N ALA A 90 14.88 -20.08 -13.95
CA ALA A 90 16.25 -20.50 -14.19
C ALA A 90 16.53 -21.90 -13.61
N ALA A 91 16.03 -22.18 -12.39
CA ALA A 91 16.17 -23.50 -11.78
C ALA A 91 15.41 -24.58 -12.55
N ALA A 92 14.21 -24.27 -13.06
CA ALA A 92 13.43 -25.19 -13.88
C ALA A 92 14.13 -25.47 -15.23
N ALA A 93 14.66 -24.44 -15.89
CA ALA A 93 15.44 -24.60 -17.12
C ALA A 93 16.67 -25.50 -16.89
N ALA A 94 17.43 -25.27 -15.81
CA ALA A 94 18.58 -26.10 -15.47
C ALA A 94 18.19 -27.57 -15.21
N ARG A 95 17.04 -27.83 -14.57
CA ARG A 95 16.53 -29.20 -14.38
C ARG A 95 16.14 -29.87 -15.70
N ILE A 96 15.51 -29.12 -16.60
CA ILE A 96 15.15 -29.63 -17.94
C ILE A 96 16.41 -30.00 -18.72
N ASP A 97 17.43 -29.14 -18.71
CA ASP A 97 18.69 -29.41 -19.41
C ASP A 97 19.43 -30.61 -18.82
N ALA A 98 19.45 -30.74 -17.49
CA ALA A 98 20.01 -31.91 -16.82
C ALA A 98 19.27 -33.20 -17.20
N ALA A 99 17.93 -33.20 -17.11
CA ALA A 99 17.11 -34.36 -17.47
C ALA A 99 17.24 -34.73 -18.96
N LYS A 100 17.35 -33.73 -19.85
CA LYS A 100 17.60 -33.95 -21.28
C LYS A 100 18.96 -34.60 -21.50
N THR A 101 19.99 -34.13 -20.81
CA THR A 101 21.35 -34.68 -20.93
C THR A 101 21.40 -36.12 -20.43
N GLU A 102 20.76 -36.40 -19.29
CA GLU A 102 20.63 -37.76 -18.73
C GLU A 102 19.87 -38.68 -19.68
N ALA A 103 18.70 -38.29 -20.17
CA ALA A 103 17.91 -39.09 -21.11
C ALA A 103 18.65 -39.38 -22.43
N LEU A 104 19.42 -38.41 -22.95
CA LEU A 104 20.24 -38.62 -24.14
C LEU A 104 21.40 -39.59 -23.87
N ALA A 105 22.02 -39.52 -22.69
CA ALA A 105 23.08 -40.45 -22.29
C ALA A 105 22.55 -41.88 -22.13
N GLU A 106 21.39 -42.06 -21.47
CA GLU A 106 20.71 -43.35 -21.34
C GLU A 106 20.35 -43.92 -22.72
N LEU A 107 19.75 -43.11 -23.60
CA LEU A 107 19.38 -43.54 -24.94
C LEU A 107 20.60 -44.00 -25.75
N ARG A 108 21.72 -43.27 -25.64
CA ARG A 108 22.98 -43.63 -26.30
C ARG A 108 23.54 -44.96 -25.77
N GLY A 109 23.47 -45.19 -24.45
CA GLY A 109 23.83 -46.47 -23.84
C GLY A 109 23.01 -47.63 -24.41
N VAL A 110 21.67 -47.50 -24.37
CA VAL A 110 20.75 -48.52 -24.89
C VAL A 110 20.95 -48.75 -26.40
N ALA A 111 21.18 -47.69 -27.18
CA ALA A 111 21.44 -47.82 -28.61
C ALA A 111 22.75 -48.56 -28.90
N THR A 112 23.80 -48.30 -28.11
CA THR A 112 25.09 -48.98 -28.24
C THR A 112 24.97 -50.46 -27.89
N GLU A 113 24.29 -50.80 -26.78
CA GLU A 113 24.02 -52.18 -26.40
C GLU A 113 23.22 -52.94 -27.48
N LEU A 114 22.16 -52.31 -28.01
CA LEU A 114 21.33 -52.92 -29.05
C LEU A 114 22.09 -53.10 -30.36
N ALA A 115 22.89 -52.11 -30.77
CA ALA A 115 23.72 -52.16 -31.97
C ALA A 115 24.80 -53.24 -31.86
N GLN A 116 25.46 -53.36 -30.70
CA GLN A 116 26.44 -54.40 -30.43
C GLN A 116 25.79 -55.79 -30.52
N ALA A 117 24.68 -56.01 -29.82
CA ALA A 117 23.97 -57.28 -29.85
C ALA A 117 23.49 -57.67 -31.26
N ALA A 118 23.09 -56.68 -32.08
CA ALA A 118 22.72 -56.90 -33.48
C ALA A 118 23.94 -57.25 -34.34
N ALA A 119 25.07 -56.54 -34.18
CA ALA A 119 26.29 -56.75 -34.94
C ALA A 119 26.93 -58.12 -34.63
N GLU A 120 27.00 -58.51 -33.35
CA GLU A 120 27.50 -59.83 -32.93
C GLU A 120 26.66 -60.97 -33.53
N ARG A 121 25.32 -60.81 -33.55
CA ARG A 121 24.42 -61.79 -34.18
C ARG A 121 24.64 -61.92 -35.69
N LEU A 122 25.00 -60.84 -36.37
CA LEU A 122 25.08 -60.79 -37.83
C LEU A 122 26.46 -61.24 -38.33
N LEU A 123 27.52 -60.89 -37.61
CA LEU A 123 28.91 -61.24 -37.91
C LEU A 123 29.30 -62.61 -37.33
N GLY A 124 28.58 -63.11 -36.32
CA GLY A 124 28.88 -64.37 -35.66
C GLY A 124 30.18 -64.35 -34.84
N ALA A 125 30.69 -63.16 -34.53
CA ALA A 125 31.91 -62.91 -33.77
C ALA A 125 31.69 -61.75 -32.81
N GLU A 126 32.44 -61.74 -31.71
CA GLU A 126 32.40 -60.69 -30.70
C GLU A 126 32.89 -59.36 -31.29
N VAL A 127 32.14 -58.28 -31.08
CA VAL A 127 32.46 -56.94 -31.61
C VAL A 127 32.94 -56.08 -30.44
N ALA A 128 34.06 -55.39 -30.61
CA ALA A 128 34.61 -54.54 -29.55
C ALA A 128 33.66 -53.37 -29.25
N ALA A 129 33.31 -53.18 -27.97
CA ALA A 129 32.38 -52.13 -27.54
C ALA A 129 32.80 -50.72 -27.99
N GLY A 130 34.11 -50.43 -28.01
CA GLY A 130 34.63 -49.13 -28.45
C GLY A 130 34.40 -48.82 -29.94
N ASP A 131 34.37 -49.84 -30.79
CA ASP A 131 34.11 -49.66 -32.23
C ASP A 131 32.61 -49.40 -32.47
N VAL A 132 31.73 -50.05 -31.70
CA VAL A 132 30.28 -49.82 -31.75
C VAL A 132 29.94 -48.43 -31.22
N GLU A 133 30.57 -48.01 -30.12
CA GLU A 133 30.35 -46.69 -29.53
C GLU A 133 30.76 -45.56 -30.48
N GLN A 134 31.91 -45.69 -31.17
CA GLN A 134 32.32 -44.74 -32.21
C GLN A 134 31.35 -44.72 -33.41
N ALA A 135 30.83 -45.86 -33.84
CA ALA A 135 29.90 -45.94 -34.95
C ALA A 135 28.53 -45.30 -34.61
N VAL A 136 28.04 -45.53 -33.38
CA VAL A 136 26.81 -44.90 -32.87
C VAL A 136 27.00 -43.39 -32.74
N ASP A 137 28.15 -42.93 -32.28
CA ASP A 137 28.47 -41.49 -32.20
C ASP A 137 28.48 -40.81 -33.56
N ALA A 138 29.16 -41.42 -34.52
CA ALA A 138 29.20 -40.92 -35.88
C ALA A 138 27.79 -40.84 -36.48
N ALA A 139 26.94 -41.84 -36.23
CA ALA A 139 25.55 -41.86 -36.69
C ALA A 139 24.68 -40.78 -36.03
N ILE A 140 24.84 -40.54 -34.72
CA ILE A 140 24.12 -39.49 -33.99
C ILE A 140 24.55 -38.10 -34.50
N GLN A 141 25.85 -37.87 -34.72
CA GLN A 141 26.38 -36.60 -35.23
C GLN A 141 25.94 -36.32 -36.67
N ASP A 142 25.96 -37.33 -37.55
CA ASP A 142 25.52 -37.16 -38.95
C ASP A 142 24.02 -36.83 -39.03
N ASN A 143 23.19 -37.40 -38.15
CA ASN A 143 21.76 -37.12 -38.12
C ASN A 143 21.47 -35.70 -37.56
N ALA A 144 22.18 -35.27 -36.53
CA ALA A 144 22.06 -33.91 -35.98
C ALA A 144 22.49 -32.81 -36.96
N GLY A 145 23.41 -33.09 -37.89
CA GLY A 145 23.83 -32.16 -38.95
C GLY A 145 22.87 -32.06 -40.14
N ARG A 146 21.87 -32.94 -40.23
CA ARG A 146 20.90 -33.01 -41.34
C ARG A 146 19.54 -32.40 -41.02
N SER A 147 19.26 -32.09 -39.74
CA SER A 147 18.06 -31.36 -39.28
C SER A 147 18.36 -29.89 -39.04
#